data_AF-A0A9Q1HW59-F1
#
_entry.id   AF-A0A9Q1HW59-F1
#
_cell.length_a   1.000
_cell.length_b   1.000
_cell.length_c   1.000
_cell.angle_alpha   90.00
_cell.angle_beta   90.00
_cell.angle_gamma   90.00
#
_symmetry.space_group_name_H-M   'P 1'
#
loop_
_entity.id
_entity.type
_entity.pdbx_description
1 polymer ?
#
loop_
_entity_poly.entity_id
_entity_poly.type
_entity_poly.pdbx_seq_one_letter_code
_entity_poly.pdbx_strand_id
1 'polypeptide(L)'
;MSVDDIMRSILDDLPKAGNFSSIESSSSGQHSVVNLEQPRAQYCVGDTLSVLVNVKDYRGNPKAHGGDFILARIHSPKLQASASGQVTDLLNGSYRVSFHLFWPGDVLVSVILMHSSEAVGILRRISAHNYDKIIYTGVFYRGKKKEQSRCGVRLKSDKPLCEYRKKEDAEYYACIPPKTLPCSTLRTMRSRNGPIPNMTKDEHFLLSR
;
A
#
# COMPACT_ATOMS: atom_id res chain seq x y z
N MET A 1 13.32 18.99 17.62
CA MET A 1 12.67 18.07 16.67
C MET A 1 12.01 16.98 17.47
N SER A 2 10.69 16.99 17.53
CA SER A 2 9.86 16.00 18.22
C SER A 2 9.54 14.81 17.31
N VAL A 3 9.02 13.71 17.87
CA VAL A 3 8.50 12.57 17.09
C VAL A 3 7.41 13.05 16.13
N ASP A 4 6.57 14.01 16.55
CA ASP A 4 5.52 14.58 15.71
C ASP A 4 6.08 15.36 14.52
N ASP A 5 7.22 16.04 14.69
CA ASP A 5 7.89 16.75 13.58
C ASP A 5 8.46 15.75 12.55
N ILE A 6 9.03 14.64 13.03
CA ILE A 6 9.52 13.55 12.16
C ILE A 6 8.34 12.90 11.42
N MET A 7 7.25 12.60 12.11
CA MET A 7 6.06 12.00 11.51
C MET A 7 5.42 12.93 10.47
N ARG A 8 5.38 14.25 10.71
CA ARG A 8 4.93 15.23 9.71
C ARG A 8 5.84 15.26 8.49
N SER A 9 7.16 15.28 8.69
CA SER A 9 8.13 15.23 7.59
C SER A 9 7.94 13.98 6.72
N ILE A 10 7.78 12.81 7.34
CA ILE A 10 7.53 11.55 6.62
C ILE A 10 6.21 11.62 5.83
N LEU A 11 5.16 12.23 6.40
CA LEU A 11 3.87 12.38 5.72
C LEU A 11 3.91 13.38 4.56
N ASP A 12 4.72 14.43 4.66
CA ASP A 12 4.90 15.44 3.61
C ASP A 12 5.68 14.89 2.40
N ASP A 13 6.61 13.96 2.64
CA ASP A 13 7.39 13.28 1.59
C ASP A 13 6.57 12.24 0.80
N LEU A 14 5.39 11.85 1.29
CA LEU A 14 4.52 10.93 0.56
C LEU A 14 3.95 11.59 -0.71
N PRO A 15 3.75 10.85 -1.82
CA PRO A 15 3.13 11.37 -3.03
C PRO A 15 1.76 11.98 -2.72
N LYS A 16 1.56 13.28 -3.03
CA LYS A 16 0.28 13.95 -2.81
C LYS A 16 -0.82 13.22 -3.58
N ALA A 17 -2.01 13.13 -2.99
CA ALA A 17 -3.16 12.54 -3.69
C ALA A 17 -3.46 13.40 -4.93
N GLY A 18 -2.97 12.97 -6.09
CA GLY A 18 -3.26 13.60 -7.36
C GLY A 18 -4.71 13.37 -7.75
N ASN A 19 -5.30 14.32 -8.46
CA ASN A 19 -6.59 14.11 -9.08
C ASN A 19 -6.39 13.20 -10.29
N PHE A 20 -6.77 11.93 -10.14
CA PHE A 20 -6.89 11.01 -11.25
C PHE A 20 -7.94 11.56 -12.24
N SER A 21 -7.52 11.80 -13.47
CA SER A 21 -8.38 12.33 -14.54
C SER A 21 -8.88 11.22 -15.47
N SER A 22 -8.00 10.34 -15.94
CA SER A 22 -8.37 9.21 -16.81
C SER A 22 -7.31 8.11 -16.85
N ILE A 23 -7.73 6.88 -17.19
CA ILE A 23 -6.83 5.70 -17.32
C ILE A 23 -5.77 5.96 -18.38
N GLU A 24 -6.13 6.60 -19.49
CA GLU A 24 -5.23 6.78 -20.63
C GLU A 24 -3.99 7.62 -20.29
N SER A 25 -4.10 8.48 -19.27
CA SER A 25 -3.01 9.33 -18.78
C SER A 25 -2.20 8.71 -17.62
N SER A 26 -2.64 7.55 -17.12
CA SER A 26 -1.96 6.82 -16.06
C SER A 26 -0.78 6.01 -16.59
N SER A 27 0.17 5.71 -15.71
CA SER A 27 1.40 4.99 -16.09
C SER A 27 1.12 3.57 -16.60
N SER A 28 1.67 3.24 -17.76
CA SER A 28 1.57 1.93 -18.42
C SER A 28 2.92 1.22 -18.40
N GLY A 29 2.97 0.07 -17.71
CA GLY A 29 4.16 -0.77 -17.70
C GLY A 29 4.50 -1.34 -19.09
N GLN A 30 3.48 -1.56 -19.94
CA GLN A 30 3.65 -2.11 -21.29
C GLN A 30 4.32 -1.11 -22.25
N HIS A 31 4.03 0.19 -22.11
CA HIS A 31 4.61 1.23 -22.96
C HIS A 31 5.93 1.78 -22.44
N SER A 32 6.20 1.59 -21.15
CA SER A 32 7.42 2.08 -20.50
C SER A 32 8.66 1.35 -21.01
N VAL A 33 9.82 2.01 -20.96
CA VAL A 33 11.08 1.49 -21.51
C VAL A 33 12.14 1.45 -20.41
N VAL A 34 12.91 0.37 -20.36
CA VAL A 34 14.04 0.19 -19.46
C VAL A 34 15.33 0.16 -20.27
N ASN A 35 16.28 1.03 -19.94
CA ASN A 35 17.59 1.11 -20.60
C ASN A 35 18.70 0.89 -19.59
N LEU A 36 19.73 0.16 -19.98
CA LEU A 36 20.93 -0.01 -19.17
C LEU A 36 21.76 1.28 -19.19
N GLU A 37 22.12 1.82 -18.03
CA GLU A 37 23.01 2.97 -17.94
C GLU A 37 24.47 2.51 -18.00
N GLN A 38 25.28 3.21 -18.80
CA GLN A 38 26.73 2.98 -18.93
C GLN A 38 27.09 1.49 -19.16
N PRO A 39 26.59 0.87 -20.25
CA PRO A 39 26.82 -0.55 -20.51
C PRO A 39 28.31 -0.87 -20.61
N ARG A 40 28.75 -1.86 -19.84
CA ARG A 40 30.10 -2.43 -19.90
C ARG A 40 30.06 -3.81 -20.56
N ALA A 41 31.16 -4.20 -21.19
CA ALA A 41 31.30 -5.53 -21.80
C ALA A 41 31.22 -6.65 -20.75
N GLN A 42 31.71 -6.39 -19.53
CA GLN A 42 31.70 -7.32 -18.40
C GLN A 42 31.48 -6.56 -17.09
N TYR A 43 30.89 -7.25 -16.11
CA TYR A 43 30.69 -6.77 -14.75
C TYR A 43 31.28 -7.78 -13.77
N CYS A 44 31.80 -7.29 -12.65
CA CYS A 44 32.34 -8.09 -11.57
C CYS A 44 31.34 -8.23 -10.42
N VAL A 45 31.52 -9.28 -9.60
CA VAL A 45 30.84 -9.35 -8.31
C VAL A 45 31.27 -8.16 -7.46
N GLY A 46 30.30 -7.48 -6.84
CA GLY A 46 30.48 -6.23 -6.11
C GLY A 46 30.22 -4.98 -6.94
N ASP A 47 30.14 -5.07 -8.27
CA ASP A 47 29.77 -3.94 -9.11
C ASP A 47 28.31 -3.53 -8.87
N THR A 48 28.02 -2.27 -9.21
CA THR A 48 26.65 -1.75 -9.29
C THR A 48 26.23 -1.64 -10.75
N LEU A 49 25.13 -2.31 -11.08
CA LEU A 49 24.43 -2.20 -12.36
C LEU A 49 23.27 -1.21 -12.21
N SER A 50 23.22 -0.17 -13.04
CA SER A 50 22.14 0.82 -12.99
C SER A 50 21.32 0.81 -14.28
N VAL A 51 20.00 0.88 -14.16
CA VAL A 51 19.08 1.02 -15.31
C VAL A 51 18.22 2.26 -15.14
N LEU A 52 17.90 2.91 -16.26
CA LEU A 52 16.96 4.01 -16.34
C LEU A 52 15.62 3.49 -16.86
N VAL A 53 14.57 3.67 -16.07
CA VAL A 53 13.18 3.35 -16.40
C VAL A 53 12.50 4.64 -16.81
N ASN A 54 12.13 4.76 -18.08
CA ASN A 54 11.35 5.89 -18.59
C ASN A 54 9.88 5.47 -18.65
N VAL A 55 9.07 6.01 -17.75
CA VAL A 55 7.66 5.64 -17.64
C VAL A 55 6.84 6.39 -18.66
N LYS A 56 5.92 5.67 -19.31
CA LYS A 56 4.99 6.22 -20.29
C LYS A 56 3.56 5.95 -19.87
N ASP A 57 2.64 6.79 -20.34
CA ASP A 57 1.20 6.58 -20.15
C ASP A 57 0.63 5.50 -21.11
N TYR A 58 -0.66 5.21 -20.98
CA TYR A 58 -1.37 4.29 -21.89
C TYR A 58 -1.53 4.83 -23.31
N ARG A 59 -1.19 6.09 -23.60
CA ARG A 59 -1.09 6.66 -24.95
C ARG A 59 0.33 6.60 -25.52
N GLY A 60 1.31 6.16 -24.72
CA GLY A 60 2.72 6.11 -25.11
C GLY A 60 3.45 7.45 -24.99
N ASN A 61 2.88 8.43 -24.28
CA ASN A 61 3.56 9.68 -23.98
C ASN A 61 4.45 9.51 -22.74
N PRO A 62 5.63 10.15 -22.68
CA PRO A 62 6.43 10.20 -21.46
C PRO A 62 5.66 10.83 -20.30
N LYS A 63 5.76 10.25 -19.11
CA LYS A 63 5.25 10.88 -17.89
C LYS A 63 6.11 12.10 -17.53
N ALA A 64 5.50 13.13 -16.98
CA ALA A 64 6.18 14.35 -16.55
C ALA A 64 6.46 14.38 -15.04
N HIS A 65 5.98 13.40 -14.29
CA HIS A 65 6.09 13.31 -12.84
C HIS A 65 6.30 11.87 -12.41
N GLY A 66 6.91 11.70 -11.24
CA GLY A 66 7.09 10.41 -10.58
C GLY A 66 5.92 9.98 -9.70
N GLY A 67 6.22 9.22 -8.65
CA GLY A 67 5.28 8.71 -7.65
C GLY A 67 4.74 7.30 -7.90
N ASP A 68 5.22 6.62 -8.94
CA ASP A 68 4.85 5.24 -9.25
C ASP A 68 5.51 4.27 -8.27
N PHE A 69 4.79 3.20 -7.92
CA PHE A 69 5.35 2.12 -7.14
C PHE A 69 5.98 1.09 -8.07
N ILE A 70 7.31 1.15 -8.21
CA ILE A 70 8.09 0.23 -9.04
C ILE A 70 8.79 -0.79 -8.14
N LEU A 71 8.65 -2.07 -8.50
CA LEU A 71 9.42 -3.16 -7.93
C LEU A 71 10.48 -3.59 -8.94
N ALA A 72 11.70 -3.77 -8.47
CA ALA A 72 12.77 -4.22 -9.34
C ALA A 72 13.64 -5.25 -8.63
N ARG A 73 14.11 -6.24 -9.39
CA ARG A 73 15.02 -7.27 -8.90
C ARG A 73 15.99 -7.72 -9.97
N ILE A 74 17.13 -8.23 -9.52
CA ILE A 74 17.97 -9.13 -10.28
C ILE A 74 17.75 -10.56 -9.79
N HIS A 75 17.82 -11.55 -10.69
CA HIS A 75 17.68 -12.94 -10.32
C HIS A 75 18.39 -13.89 -11.31
N SER A 76 18.81 -15.03 -10.79
CA SER A 76 19.44 -16.10 -11.57
C SER A 76 18.75 -17.44 -11.24
N PRO A 77 17.79 -17.91 -12.07
CA PRO A 77 17.00 -19.10 -11.76
C PRO A 77 17.83 -20.35 -11.47
N LYS A 78 18.93 -20.56 -12.20
CA LYS A 78 19.84 -21.69 -12.02
C LYS A 78 20.49 -21.72 -10.63
N LEU A 79 20.76 -20.54 -10.06
CA LEU A 79 21.37 -20.38 -8.75
C LEU A 79 20.34 -20.22 -7.62
N GLN A 80 19.05 -20.13 -7.97
CA GLN A 80 17.96 -19.77 -7.04
C GLN A 80 18.26 -18.49 -6.25
N ALA A 81 19.01 -17.57 -6.85
CA ALA A 81 19.43 -16.33 -6.23
C ALA A 81 18.60 -15.15 -6.76
N SER A 82 18.27 -14.21 -5.88
CA SER A 82 17.55 -12.98 -6.23
C SER A 82 17.94 -11.86 -5.25
N ALA A 83 18.02 -10.63 -5.74
CA ALA A 83 18.23 -9.45 -4.92
C ALA A 83 17.37 -8.29 -5.43
N SER A 84 16.88 -7.45 -4.52
CA SER A 84 16.10 -6.26 -4.84
C SER A 84 16.98 -5.15 -5.40
N GLY A 85 16.47 -4.41 -6.38
CA GLY A 85 17.07 -3.15 -6.83
C GLY A 85 16.64 -1.99 -5.94
N GLN A 86 17.54 -1.04 -5.73
CA GLN A 86 17.22 0.25 -5.13
C GLN A 86 16.60 1.15 -6.20
N VAL A 87 15.32 1.49 -6.04
CA VAL A 87 14.60 2.39 -6.94
C VAL A 87 14.72 3.83 -6.42
N THR A 88 15.10 4.75 -7.29
CA THR A 88 15.16 6.20 -7.05
C THR A 88 14.29 6.90 -8.06
N ASP A 89 13.25 7.59 -7.58
CA ASP A 89 12.40 8.45 -8.40
C ASP A 89 13.16 9.74 -8.77
N LEU A 90 13.28 10.03 -10.06
CA LEU A 90 13.93 11.24 -10.57
C LEU A 90 12.93 12.42 -10.70
N LEU A 91 11.69 12.22 -10.26
CA LEU A 91 10.59 13.19 -10.18
C LEU A 91 10.12 13.76 -11.52
N ASN A 92 10.62 13.23 -12.63
CA ASN A 92 10.34 13.68 -14.00
C ASN A 92 9.70 12.59 -14.87
N GLY A 93 9.07 11.58 -14.25
CA GLY A 93 8.52 10.41 -14.93
C GLY A 93 9.55 9.34 -15.28
N SER A 94 10.79 9.49 -14.80
CA SER A 94 11.85 8.51 -14.94
C SER A 94 12.36 8.06 -13.57
N TYR A 95 12.86 6.83 -13.51
CA TYR A 95 13.39 6.22 -12.30
C TYR A 95 14.74 5.60 -12.59
N ARG A 96 15.69 5.78 -11.67
CA ARG A 96 16.94 5.02 -11.68
C ARG A 96 16.79 3.83 -10.76
N VAL A 97 17.14 2.65 -11.25
CA VAL A 97 17.22 1.44 -10.43
C VAL A 97 18.67 0.97 -10.37
N SER A 98 19.21 0.83 -9.17
CA SER A 98 20.57 0.33 -8.96
C SER A 98 20.55 -1.05 -8.32
N PHE A 99 21.35 -1.97 -8.86
CA PHE A 99 21.48 -3.35 -8.38
C PHE A 99 22.93 -3.62 -8.01
N HIS A 100 23.17 -4.11 -6.80
CA HIS A 100 24.46 -4.69 -6.46
C HIS A 100 24.56 -6.12 -7.00
N LEU A 101 25.65 -6.45 -7.68
CA LEU A 101 25.87 -7.78 -8.23
C LEU A 101 26.52 -8.67 -7.17
N PHE A 102 25.72 -9.54 -6.54
CA PHE A 102 26.16 -10.34 -5.39
C PHE A 102 26.79 -11.70 -5.75
N TRP A 103 26.62 -12.17 -6.99
CA TRP A 103 27.09 -13.49 -7.42
C TRP A 103 27.57 -13.49 -8.88
N PRO A 104 28.48 -14.41 -9.26
CA PRO A 104 28.96 -14.54 -10.62
C PRO A 104 27.95 -15.24 -11.53
N GLY A 105 28.09 -15.03 -12.84
CA GLY A 105 27.27 -15.65 -13.88
C GLY A 105 26.17 -14.75 -14.42
N ASP A 106 25.30 -15.32 -15.26
CA ASP A 106 24.24 -14.57 -15.91
C ASP A 106 23.17 -14.12 -14.91
N VAL A 107 22.79 -12.85 -15.00
CA VAL A 107 21.80 -12.22 -14.13
C VAL A 107 20.67 -11.63 -14.98
N LEU A 108 19.42 -11.95 -14.63
CA LEU A 108 18.24 -11.39 -15.29
C LEU A 108 17.69 -10.21 -14.49
N VAL A 109 17.54 -9.07 -15.15
CA VAL A 109 16.88 -7.88 -14.59
C VAL A 109 15.38 -7.98 -14.82
N SER A 110 14.60 -7.71 -13.78
CA SER A 110 13.14 -7.63 -13.85
C SER A 110 12.70 -6.34 -13.17
N VAL A 111 11.94 -5.52 -13.91
CA VAL A 111 11.34 -4.28 -13.43
C VAL A 111 9.84 -4.36 -13.68
N ILE A 112 9.05 -4.15 -12.63
CA ILE A 112 7.60 -4.22 -12.65
C ILE A 112 7.07 -2.90 -12.09
N LEU A 113 6.36 -2.14 -12.91
CA LEU A 113 5.55 -1.02 -12.45
C LEU A 113 4.38 -1.59 -11.65
N MET A 114 4.44 -1.74 -10.33
CA MET A 114 3.39 -2.42 -9.54
C MET A 114 2.09 -1.61 -9.45
N HIS A 115 2.20 -0.32 -9.12
CA HIS A 115 1.08 0.62 -9.15
C HIS A 115 1.52 1.93 -9.81
N SER A 116 0.65 2.53 -10.62
CA SER A 116 0.91 3.86 -11.15
C SER A 116 0.85 4.91 -10.05
N SER A 117 1.45 6.08 -10.27
CA SER A 117 1.37 7.22 -9.36
C SER A 117 -0.06 7.64 -9.07
N GLU A 118 -0.98 7.48 -10.03
CA GLU A 118 -2.42 7.70 -9.83
C GLU A 118 -3.02 6.67 -8.88
N ALA A 119 -2.71 5.37 -9.08
CA ALA A 119 -3.12 4.29 -8.20
C ALA A 119 -2.60 4.49 -6.76
N VAL A 120 -1.34 4.92 -6.61
CA VAL A 120 -0.74 5.26 -5.32
C VAL A 120 -1.49 6.44 -4.67
N GLY A 121 -1.84 7.48 -5.43
CA GLY A 121 -2.65 8.60 -4.96
C GLY A 121 -4.04 8.16 -4.47
N ILE A 122 -4.70 7.27 -5.21
CA ILE A 122 -6.00 6.68 -4.84
C ILE A 122 -5.87 5.87 -3.54
N LEU A 123 -4.86 4.99 -3.45
CA LEU A 123 -4.58 4.22 -2.24
C LEU A 123 -4.37 5.15 -1.04
N ARG A 124 -3.58 6.21 -1.20
CA ARG A 124 -3.34 7.21 -0.16
C ARG A 124 -4.65 7.85 0.30
N ARG A 125 -5.48 8.35 -0.63
CA ARG A 125 -6.79 8.94 -0.34
C ARG A 125 -7.68 8.00 0.47
N ILE A 126 -7.78 6.74 0.04
CA ILE A 126 -8.60 5.72 0.69
C ILE A 126 -8.03 5.31 2.07
N SER A 127 -6.70 5.30 2.24
CA SER A 127 -6.07 5.06 3.53
C SER A 127 -6.16 6.24 4.50
N ALA A 128 -6.06 7.48 4.01
CA ALA A 128 -6.18 8.67 4.84
C ALA A 128 -7.58 8.82 5.45
N HIS A 129 -8.61 8.28 4.79
CA HIS A 129 -9.99 8.41 5.22
C HIS A 129 -10.48 7.36 6.23
N ASN A 130 -9.74 6.29 6.59
CA ASN A 130 -10.38 5.24 7.41
C ASN A 130 -9.48 4.40 8.33
N TYR A 131 -9.79 4.51 9.63
CA TYR A 131 -9.73 3.40 10.60
C TYR A 131 -11.00 2.51 10.58
N ASP A 132 -12.06 2.92 9.85
CA ASP A 132 -13.35 2.20 9.77
C ASP A 132 -13.44 1.22 8.58
N LYS A 133 -12.30 0.84 7.96
CA LYS A 133 -12.26 -0.17 6.88
C LYS A 133 -12.65 -1.57 7.35
N ILE A 134 -12.58 -1.82 8.66
CA ILE A 134 -12.95 -3.09 9.25
C ILE A 134 -14.18 -2.86 10.12
N ILE A 135 -15.28 -3.51 9.75
CA ILE A 135 -16.49 -3.52 10.55
C ILE A 135 -16.34 -4.63 11.58
N TYR A 136 -16.29 -4.27 12.86
CA TYR A 136 -16.36 -5.22 13.95
C TYR A 136 -17.79 -5.33 14.47
N THR A 137 -18.25 -6.56 14.65
CA THR A 137 -19.57 -6.88 15.21
C THR A 137 -19.40 -7.79 16.42
N GLY A 138 -19.82 -7.29 17.58
CA GLY A 138 -19.90 -8.05 18.82
C GLY A 138 -21.20 -8.84 18.87
N VAL A 139 -21.11 -10.06 19.38
CA VAL A 139 -22.26 -10.95 19.59
C VAL A 139 -22.40 -11.24 21.07
N PHE A 140 -23.57 -10.87 21.62
CA PHE A 140 -23.90 -10.92 23.03
C PHE A 140 -24.90 -12.04 23.28
N TYR A 141 -24.68 -12.84 24.33
CA TYR A 141 -25.54 -13.97 24.67
C TYR A 141 -25.92 -14.04 26.14
N ARG A 142 -27.21 -14.24 26.40
CA ARG A 142 -27.73 -14.63 27.72
C ARG A 142 -28.78 -15.72 27.54
N GLY A 143 -28.44 -16.95 27.91
CA GLY A 143 -29.28 -18.12 27.60
C GLY A 143 -29.51 -18.25 26.09
N LYS A 144 -30.78 -18.33 25.67
CA LYS A 144 -31.16 -18.37 24.25
C LYS A 144 -31.21 -17.00 23.56
N LYS A 145 -31.11 -15.91 24.31
CA LYS A 145 -31.17 -14.55 23.76
C LYS A 145 -29.81 -14.17 23.17
N LYS A 146 -29.84 -13.71 21.91
CA LYS A 146 -28.69 -13.27 21.14
C LYS A 146 -28.94 -11.87 20.61
N GLU A 147 -27.99 -10.97 20.86
CA GLU A 147 -28.00 -9.62 20.27
C GLU A 147 -26.67 -9.34 19.60
N GLN A 148 -26.69 -8.49 18.58
CA GLN A 148 -25.50 -8.04 17.87
C GLN A 148 -25.40 -6.53 17.94
N SER A 149 -24.18 -6.04 18.07
CA SER A 149 -23.91 -4.61 18.10
C SER A 149 -22.58 -4.29 17.43
N ARG A 150 -22.44 -3.05 16.95
CA ARG A 150 -21.21 -2.55 16.33
C ARG A 150 -20.13 -2.38 17.39
N CYS A 151 -18.93 -2.83 17.08
CA CYS A 151 -17.73 -2.67 17.89
C CYS A 151 -16.60 -2.01 17.09
N GLY A 152 -15.49 -1.71 17.75
CA GLY A 152 -14.26 -1.26 17.10
C GLY A 152 -13.17 -0.89 18.09
N VAL A 153 -11.94 -0.76 17.59
CA VAL A 153 -10.77 -0.30 18.36
C VAL A 153 -10.84 1.21 18.63
N ARG A 154 -11.41 1.98 17.69
CA ARG A 154 -11.61 3.44 17.78
C ARG A 154 -13.06 3.80 17.42
N LEU A 155 -13.99 3.28 18.20
CA LEU A 155 -15.41 3.51 17.98
C LEU A 155 -15.83 4.89 18.54
N LYS A 156 -16.35 5.77 17.68
CA LYS A 156 -16.98 7.04 18.10
C LYS A 156 -18.48 6.82 18.31
N SER A 157 -19.00 7.28 19.44
CA SER A 157 -20.43 7.28 19.74
C SER A 157 -20.77 8.38 20.73
N ASP A 158 -21.94 8.98 20.57
CA ASP A 158 -22.49 9.96 21.54
C ASP A 158 -23.04 9.29 22.80
N LYS A 159 -23.03 7.95 22.85
CA LYS A 159 -23.53 7.14 23.97
C LYS A 159 -22.36 6.44 24.68
N PRO A 160 -22.50 6.16 25.99
CA PRO A 160 -21.53 5.34 26.72
C PRO A 160 -21.32 3.99 26.03
N LEU A 161 -20.06 3.60 25.85
CA LEU A 161 -19.68 2.36 25.19
C LEU A 161 -19.41 1.24 26.21
N CYS A 162 -19.63 0.01 25.80
CA CYS A 162 -19.09 -1.16 26.48
C CYS A 162 -17.59 -1.25 26.21
N GLU A 163 -16.75 -1.03 27.21
CA GLU A 163 -15.29 -1.07 27.07
C GLU A 163 -14.70 -2.42 27.52
N TYR A 164 -13.80 -2.97 26.71
CA TYR A 164 -13.07 -4.20 27.01
C TYR A 164 -11.58 -3.89 26.86
N ARG A 165 -10.88 -3.87 28.00
CA ARG A 165 -9.44 -3.61 28.11
C ARG A 165 -8.76 -4.85 28.65
N LYS A 166 -7.78 -5.38 27.93
CA LYS A 166 -6.89 -6.41 28.46
C LYS A 166 -5.57 -5.74 28.85
N LYS A 167 -5.27 -5.70 30.16
CA LYS A 167 -4.11 -4.95 30.71
C LYS A 167 -2.76 -5.50 30.24
N GLU A 168 -2.70 -6.79 29.91
CA GLU A 168 -1.46 -7.49 29.55
C GLU A 168 -0.97 -7.14 28.13
N ASP A 169 -1.89 -6.96 27.17
CA ASP A 169 -1.54 -6.86 25.74
C ASP A 169 -1.81 -5.47 25.15
N ALA A 170 -2.18 -4.48 25.99
CA ALA A 170 -2.65 -3.15 25.56
C ALA A 170 -3.79 -3.18 24.52
N GLU A 171 -4.53 -4.30 24.45
CA GLU A 171 -5.67 -4.44 23.55
C GLU A 171 -6.90 -3.75 24.13
N TYR A 172 -7.50 -2.88 23.31
CA TYR A 172 -8.72 -2.14 23.63
C TYR A 172 -9.75 -2.31 22.53
N TYR A 173 -10.96 -2.68 22.93
CA TYR A 173 -12.13 -2.70 22.08
C TYR A 173 -13.31 -2.06 22.78
N ALA A 174 -14.13 -1.36 22.01
CA ALA A 174 -15.38 -0.78 22.48
C ALA A 174 -16.55 -1.25 21.61
N CYS A 175 -17.71 -1.45 22.22
CA CYS A 175 -18.94 -1.80 21.53
C CYS A 175 -20.07 -0.84 21.92
N ILE A 176 -20.95 -0.52 20.97
CA ILE A 176 -22.24 0.11 21.31
C ILE A 176 -23.01 -0.90 22.19
N PRO A 177 -23.62 -0.49 23.31
CA PRO A 177 -24.43 -1.39 24.12
C PRO A 177 -25.54 -2.04 23.27
N PRO A 178 -25.73 -3.37 23.36
CA PRO A 178 -26.81 -4.04 22.66
C PRO A 178 -28.16 -3.62 23.29
N LYS A 179 -29.27 -3.82 22.58
CA LYS A 179 -30.56 -3.21 22.91
C LYS A 179 -31.05 -3.53 24.32
N THR A 180 -30.83 -4.75 24.80
CA THR A 180 -31.34 -5.18 26.12
C THR A 180 -30.37 -6.04 26.92
N LEU A 181 -29.35 -6.61 26.28
CA LEU A 181 -28.35 -7.42 26.97
C LEU A 181 -27.28 -6.54 27.65
N PRO A 182 -26.71 -6.96 28.80
CA PRO A 182 -25.63 -6.23 29.44
C PRO A 182 -24.31 -6.44 28.69
N CYS A 183 -23.41 -5.45 28.74
CA CYS A 183 -22.09 -5.50 28.11
C CYS A 183 -21.30 -6.77 28.45
N SER A 184 -21.37 -7.23 29.71
CA SER A 184 -20.66 -8.43 30.19
C SER A 184 -21.03 -9.74 29.45
N THR A 185 -22.09 -9.73 28.64
CA THR A 185 -22.52 -10.90 27.87
C THR A 185 -21.89 -11.01 26.48
N LEU A 186 -20.91 -10.17 26.15
CA LEU A 186 -20.11 -10.34 24.94
C LEU A 186 -19.45 -11.73 24.95
N ARG A 187 -19.67 -12.52 23.89
CA ARG A 187 -19.06 -13.86 23.75
C ARG A 187 -18.08 -13.96 22.60
N THR A 188 -18.44 -13.37 21.47
CA THR A 188 -17.60 -13.43 20.27
C THR A 188 -17.63 -12.10 19.57
N MET A 189 -16.50 -11.72 18.99
CA MET A 189 -16.39 -10.62 18.07
C MET A 189 -16.05 -11.18 16.69
N ARG A 190 -16.63 -10.60 15.64
CA ARG A 190 -16.32 -10.94 14.25
C ARG A 190 -15.94 -9.67 13.52
N SER A 191 -15.02 -9.78 12.57
CA SER A 191 -14.62 -8.70 11.69
C SER A 191 -15.00 -9.03 10.24
N ARG A 192 -15.25 -7.99 9.45
CA ARG A 192 -15.32 -8.08 7.99
C ARG A 192 -14.78 -6.80 7.38
N ASN A 193 -14.30 -6.88 6.15
CA ASN A 193 -13.99 -5.69 5.37
C ASN A 193 -15.28 -4.89 5.15
N GLY A 194 -15.24 -3.62 5.54
CA GLY A 194 -16.26 -2.64 5.19
C GLY A 194 -16.17 -2.27 3.71
N PRO A 195 -17.21 -1.62 3.17
CA PRO A 195 -17.15 -1.11 1.81
C PRO A 195 -16.02 -0.09 1.71
N ILE A 196 -15.21 -0.18 0.64
CA ILE A 196 -14.24 0.84 0.30
C ILE A 196 -15.04 2.05 -0.23
N PRO A 197 -15.10 3.18 0.48
CA PRO A 197 -15.96 4.28 0.03
C PRO A 197 -15.34 4.98 -1.18
N ASN A 198 -16.20 5.45 -2.08
CA ASN A 198 -15.88 6.46 -3.10
C ASN A 198 -14.71 6.08 -4.03
N MET A 199 -14.82 4.91 -4.67
CA MET A 199 -14.00 4.55 -5.82
C MET A 199 -14.83 4.56 -7.10
N THR A 200 -14.30 5.17 -8.16
CA THR A 200 -14.86 5.01 -9.51
C THR A 200 -14.47 3.67 -10.11
N LYS A 201 -15.12 3.26 -11.21
CA LYS A 201 -14.75 2.03 -11.93
C LYS A 201 -13.30 2.06 -12.43
N ASP A 202 -12.84 3.22 -12.87
CA ASP A 202 -11.49 3.41 -13.39
C ASP A 202 -10.44 3.32 -12.28
N GLU A 203 -10.77 3.87 -11.10
CA GLU A 203 -9.92 3.73 -9.91
C GLU A 203 -9.82 2.26 -9.48
N HIS A 204 -10.91 1.50 -9.60
CA HIS A 204 -10.87 0.05 -9.36
C HIS A 204 -9.98 -0.68 -10.37
N PHE A 205 -10.06 -0.31 -11.65
CA PHE A 205 -9.21 -0.89 -12.69
C PHE A 205 -7.71 -0.69 -12.40
N LEU A 206 -7.32 0.51 -11.96
CA LEU A 206 -5.92 0.80 -11.61
C LEU A 206 -5.39 0.04 -10.40
N LEU A 207 -6.28 -0.47 -9.53
CA LEU A 207 -5.92 -1.27 -8.37
C LEU A 207 -6.07 -2.78 -8.60
N SER A 208 -6.78 -3.21 -9.66
CA SER A 208 -6.89 -4.61 -10.04
C SER A 208 -5.70 -5.03 -10.91
N ARG A 209 -4.82 -5.85 -10.35
CA ARG A 209 -3.76 -6.54 -11.08
C ARG A 209 -3.84 -8.04 -10.88
#